data_AF-A0A9X9F6F1-F1
#
_entry.id   AF-A0A9X9F6F1-F1
#
_cell.length_a   1.000
_cell.length_b   1.000
_cell.length_c   1.000
_cell.angle_alpha   90.00
_cell.angle_beta   90.00
_cell.angle_gamma   90.00
#
_symmetry.space_group_name_H-M   'P 1'
#
loop_
_entity.id
_entity.type
_entity.pdbx_description
1 polymer ?
#
loop_
_entity_poly.entity_id
_entity_poly.type
_entity_poly.pdbx_seq_one_letter_code
_entity_poly.pdbx_strand_id
1 'polypeptide(L)'
;SYREYIKQKTKDLHAESEKQRHALHYHNPNVEVIRNMAVQVNPRIYEKTMLHHDFLTFSVGTGQANTSFEIQFNEEEFSQTKDELIDIARELRQRYLSLEDVPVVTDLMNGPVGYIGQRSLVLEQLQLLVAQTALFHSYYDLQFITIFPEEEKEKWDWMRWLPHGSVRDINVRGFVYHDRSRDQVLN
;
A
#
# COMPACT_ATOMS: atom_id res chain seq x y z
N SER A 1 12.48 -12.18 38.28
CA SER A 1 13.36 -10.98 38.31
C SER A 1 12.84 -9.95 37.31
N TYR A 2 13.07 -8.65 37.53
CA TYR A 2 12.70 -7.60 36.58
C TYR A 2 13.34 -7.81 35.19
N ARG A 3 14.54 -8.39 35.13
CA ARG A 3 15.17 -8.80 33.86
C ARG A 3 14.34 -9.83 33.09
N GLU A 4 13.75 -10.81 33.79
CA GLU A 4 12.87 -11.81 33.18
C GLU A 4 11.59 -11.15 32.64
N TYR A 5 11.06 -10.17 33.37
CA TYR A 5 9.90 -9.39 32.95
C TYR A 5 10.18 -8.59 31.67
N ILE A 6 11.28 -7.83 31.61
CA ILE A 6 11.69 -7.08 30.41
C ILE A 6 11.92 -8.02 29.23
N LYS A 7 12.54 -9.18 29.45
CA LYS A 7 12.74 -10.20 28.42
C LYS A 7 11.41 -10.73 27.88
N GLN A 8 10.45 -11.02 28.75
CA GLN A 8 9.12 -11.46 28.33
C GLN A 8 8.39 -10.35 27.55
N LYS A 9 8.41 -9.11 28.03
CA LYS A 9 7.82 -7.96 27.33
C LYS A 9 8.45 -7.70 25.96
N THR A 10 9.77 -7.85 25.85
CA THR A 10 10.47 -7.76 24.56
C THR A 10 9.95 -8.80 23.57
N LYS A 11 9.74 -10.04 24.02
CA LYS A 11 9.20 -11.12 23.19
C LYS A 11 7.76 -10.81 22.75
N ASP A 12 6.94 -10.31 23.67
CA ASP A 12 5.55 -9.94 23.37
C ASP A 12 5.48 -8.81 22.33
N LEU A 13 6.25 -7.73 22.54
CA LEU A 13 6.32 -6.59 21.60
C LEU A 13 6.84 -6.99 20.22
N HIS A 14 7.84 -7.86 20.17
CA HIS A 14 8.34 -8.42 18.91
C HIS A 14 7.24 -9.22 18.20
N ALA A 15 6.51 -10.06 18.92
CA ALA A 15 5.44 -10.86 18.34
C ALA A 15 4.31 -9.98 17.77
N GLU A 16 3.90 -8.93 18.48
CA GLU A 16 2.89 -7.98 17.97
C GLU A 16 3.38 -7.18 16.77
N SER A 17 4.65 -6.76 16.79
CA SER A 17 5.30 -6.07 15.66
C SER A 17 5.33 -6.92 14.41
N GLU A 18 5.67 -8.20 14.54
CA GLU A 18 5.71 -9.14 13.42
C GLU A 18 4.30 -9.48 12.89
N LYS A 19 3.30 -9.56 13.77
CA LYS A 19 1.89 -9.69 13.34
C LYS A 19 1.46 -8.47 12.50
N GLN A 20 1.78 -7.26 12.95
CA GLN A 20 1.47 -6.04 12.21
C GLN A 20 2.22 -5.99 10.88
N ARG A 21 3.52 -6.31 10.86
CA ARG A 21 4.35 -6.40 9.64
C ARG A 21 3.73 -7.37 8.64
N HIS A 22 3.39 -8.57 9.08
CA HIS A 22 2.75 -9.58 8.25
C HIS A 22 1.41 -9.08 7.71
N ALA A 23 0.58 -8.44 8.54
CA ALA A 23 -0.69 -7.88 8.09
C ALA A 23 -0.50 -6.80 7.01
N LEU A 24 0.45 -5.87 7.19
CA LEU A 24 0.73 -4.82 6.21
C LEU A 24 1.19 -5.39 4.86
N HIS A 25 2.12 -6.35 4.88
CA HIS A 25 2.60 -7.03 3.66
C HIS A 25 1.53 -7.93 3.02
N TYR A 26 0.65 -8.52 3.81
CA TYR A 26 -0.46 -9.32 3.29
C TYR A 26 -1.48 -8.45 2.53
N HIS A 27 -1.85 -7.28 3.07
CA HIS A 27 -2.83 -6.38 2.44
C HIS A 27 -2.22 -5.57 1.29
N ASN A 28 -0.91 -5.34 1.32
CA ASN A 28 -0.18 -4.53 0.33
C ASN A 28 1.03 -5.30 -0.21
N PRO A 29 0.81 -6.41 -0.93
CA PRO A 29 1.91 -7.22 -1.45
C PRO A 29 2.69 -6.47 -2.53
N ASN A 30 3.96 -6.84 -2.68
CA ASN A 30 4.79 -6.30 -3.75
C ASN A 30 4.31 -6.75 -5.15
N VAL A 31 4.86 -6.10 -6.19
CA VAL A 31 4.46 -6.35 -7.59
C VAL A 31 4.71 -7.79 -8.04
N GLU A 32 5.74 -8.45 -7.53
CA GLU A 32 6.04 -9.85 -7.90
C GLU A 32 4.97 -10.80 -7.38
N VAL A 33 4.52 -10.58 -6.14
CA VAL A 33 3.43 -11.34 -5.53
C VAL A 33 2.12 -11.07 -6.27
N ILE A 34 1.83 -9.81 -6.62
CA ILE A 34 0.66 -9.43 -7.43
C ILE A 34 0.67 -10.15 -8.78
N ARG A 35 1.82 -10.18 -9.47
CA ARG A 35 1.99 -10.91 -10.73
C ARG A 35 1.66 -12.39 -10.55
N ASN A 36 2.20 -13.01 -9.51
CA ASN A 36 1.97 -14.42 -9.21
C ASN A 36 0.49 -14.70 -8.90
N MET A 37 -0.16 -13.82 -8.14
CA MET A 37 -1.60 -13.91 -7.83
C MET A 37 -2.45 -13.87 -9.11
N ALA A 38 -2.14 -12.95 -10.03
CA ALA A 38 -2.84 -12.83 -11.30
C ALA A 38 -2.69 -14.10 -12.17
N VAL A 39 -1.47 -14.63 -12.28
CA VAL A 39 -1.18 -15.84 -13.06
C VAL A 39 -1.89 -17.08 -12.49
N GLN A 40 -1.97 -17.17 -11.17
CA GLN A 40 -2.59 -18.31 -10.48
C GLN A 40 -4.11 -18.19 -10.33
N VAL A 41 -4.71 -17.08 -10.77
CA VAL A 41 -6.12 -16.77 -10.52
C VAL A 41 -6.44 -16.90 -9.02
N ASN A 42 -5.66 -16.18 -8.21
CA ASN A 42 -5.73 -16.27 -6.76
C ASN A 42 -7.13 -15.86 -6.25
N PRO A 43 -7.67 -16.52 -5.21
CA PRO A 43 -8.97 -16.17 -4.61
C PRO A 43 -9.07 -14.73 -4.11
N ARG A 44 -7.94 -14.04 -3.89
CA ARG A 44 -7.86 -12.64 -3.46
C ARG A 44 -8.08 -11.63 -4.59
N ILE A 45 -8.21 -12.08 -5.84
CA ILE A 45 -8.58 -11.17 -6.94
C ILE A 45 -9.97 -10.62 -6.66
N TYR A 46 -10.12 -9.29 -6.79
CA TYR A 46 -11.35 -8.55 -6.53
C TYR A 46 -11.88 -8.66 -5.08
N GLU A 47 -10.99 -8.85 -4.09
CA GLU A 47 -11.39 -8.93 -2.68
C GLU A 47 -11.88 -7.59 -2.10
N LYS A 48 -11.47 -6.44 -2.68
CA LYS A 48 -11.82 -5.10 -2.18
C LYS A 48 -13.03 -4.52 -2.89
N THR A 49 -13.87 -3.83 -2.13
CA THR A 49 -15.14 -3.23 -2.58
C THR A 49 -15.28 -1.86 -1.93
N MET A 50 -16.19 -1.02 -2.44
CA MET A 50 -16.41 0.34 -1.93
C MET A 50 -16.81 0.43 -0.44
N LEU A 51 -17.19 -0.69 0.18
CA LEU A 51 -17.56 -0.76 1.60
C LEU A 51 -16.35 -1.01 2.50
N HIS A 52 -15.22 -1.43 1.94
CA HIS A 52 -14.00 -1.67 2.69
C HIS A 52 -13.24 -0.36 2.95
N HIS A 53 -12.63 -0.26 4.13
CA HIS A 53 -11.88 0.92 4.56
C HIS A 53 -10.63 1.20 3.71
N ASP A 54 -10.13 0.19 3.00
CA ASP A 54 -8.95 0.24 2.14
C ASP A 54 -9.30 0.23 0.64
N PHE A 55 -10.55 0.59 0.30
CA PHE A 55 -10.97 0.81 -1.08
C PHE A 55 -10.12 1.92 -1.73
N LEU A 56 -9.65 1.67 -2.95
CA LEU A 56 -8.72 2.53 -3.70
C LEU A 56 -7.44 2.91 -2.93
N THR A 57 -7.04 2.09 -1.97
CA THR A 57 -5.73 2.17 -1.31
C THR A 57 -4.69 1.38 -2.10
N PHE A 58 -3.49 1.93 -2.22
CA PHE A 58 -2.36 1.29 -2.90
C PHE A 58 -1.03 1.64 -2.20
N SER A 59 -0.02 0.78 -2.39
CA SER A 59 1.33 0.99 -1.86
C SER A 59 2.18 1.82 -2.79
N VAL A 60 2.89 2.80 -2.24
CA VAL A 60 3.85 3.69 -2.94
C VAL A 60 5.31 3.29 -2.73
N GLY A 61 5.56 2.21 -1.98
CA GLY A 61 6.90 1.73 -1.67
C GLY A 61 7.00 1.18 -0.25
N THR A 62 8.23 0.94 0.20
CA THR A 62 8.53 0.51 1.57
C THR A 62 9.13 1.66 2.36
N GLY A 63 8.78 1.74 3.64
CA GLY A 63 9.27 2.77 4.53
C GLY A 63 8.94 2.45 5.98
N GLN A 64 8.82 3.51 6.78
CA GLN A 64 8.52 3.42 8.20
C GLN A 64 7.03 3.64 8.46
N ALA A 65 6.43 2.84 9.33
CA ALA A 65 5.09 3.05 9.84
C ALA A 65 5.06 2.96 11.37
N ASN A 66 4.14 3.68 12.01
CA ASN A 66 3.96 3.60 13.46
C ASN A 66 3.37 2.23 13.85
N THR A 67 3.68 1.76 15.06
CA THR A 67 3.03 0.56 15.58
C THR A 67 1.55 0.79 15.84
N SER A 68 0.73 -0.25 15.63
CA SER A 68 -0.72 -0.22 15.83
C SER A 68 -1.14 -0.38 17.29
N PHE A 69 -0.18 -0.53 18.20
CA PHE A 69 -0.39 -0.70 19.63
C PHE A 69 0.36 0.38 20.42
N GLU A 70 -0.16 0.68 21.61
CA GLU A 70 0.44 1.64 22.54
C GLU A 70 1.29 0.92 23.59
N ILE A 71 2.48 1.45 23.87
CA ILE A 71 3.36 0.98 24.94
C ILE A 71 3.24 1.95 26.12
N GLN A 72 2.48 1.56 27.13
CA GLN A 72 2.33 2.34 28.37
C GLN A 72 3.51 2.08 29.30
N PHE A 73 4.12 3.15 29.80
CA PHE A 73 5.27 3.13 30.72
C PHE A 73 4.99 4.06 31.90
N ASN A 74 4.96 3.51 33.12
CA ASN A 74 4.78 4.29 34.35
C ASN A 74 6.13 4.55 35.02
N GLU A 75 6.55 5.81 35.06
CA GLU A 75 7.86 6.22 35.60
C GLU A 75 7.89 6.32 37.14
N GLU A 76 6.74 6.47 37.81
CA GLU A 76 6.66 6.89 39.22
C GLU A 76 6.98 5.80 40.27
N GLU A 77 7.35 4.58 39.88
CA GLU A 77 7.54 3.46 40.83
C GLU A 77 9.00 3.16 41.26
N PHE A 78 10.00 4.02 41.00
CA PHE A 78 11.40 3.56 41.00
C PHE A 78 12.43 4.42 41.80
N SER A 79 13.21 3.75 42.68
CA SER A 79 14.31 4.30 43.50
C SER A 79 15.69 4.13 42.83
N GLN A 80 16.72 4.80 43.39
CA GLN A 80 18.09 5.00 42.85
C GLN A 80 18.88 3.77 42.35
N THR A 81 18.47 2.52 42.65
CA THR A 81 19.14 1.31 42.12
C THR A 81 18.57 0.83 40.76
N LYS A 82 17.57 1.53 40.23
CA LYS A 82 16.73 1.08 39.11
C LYS A 82 17.05 1.75 37.75
N ASP A 83 18.05 2.63 37.68
CA ASP A 83 18.33 3.45 36.49
C ASP A 83 18.68 2.63 35.23
N GLU A 84 19.61 1.66 35.30
CA GLU A 84 20.00 0.86 34.11
C GLU A 84 18.84 0.06 33.51
N LEU A 85 17.96 -0.50 34.36
CA LEU A 85 16.83 -1.30 33.91
C LEU A 85 15.70 -0.42 33.34
N ILE A 86 15.58 0.81 33.83
CA ILE A 86 14.68 1.83 33.29
C ILE A 86 15.18 2.28 31.92
N ASP A 87 16.49 2.50 31.76
CA ASP A 87 17.06 2.89 30.48
C ASP A 87 16.85 1.80 29.42
N ILE A 88 17.05 0.53 29.78
CA ILE A 88 16.70 -0.61 28.90
C ILE A 88 15.21 -0.59 28.52
N ALA A 89 14.32 -0.29 29.46
CA ALA A 89 12.88 -0.22 29.17
C ALA A 89 12.52 0.97 28.25
N ARG A 90 13.18 2.12 28.41
CA ARG A 90 13.03 3.29 27.52
C ARG A 90 13.53 2.99 26.12
N GLU A 91 14.71 2.39 25.98
CA GLU A 91 15.27 1.96 24.69
C GLU A 91 14.35 0.94 24.01
N LEU A 92 13.82 -0.02 24.78
CA LEU A 92 12.87 -1.00 24.29
C LEU A 92 11.61 -0.33 23.75
N ARG A 93 11.04 0.62 24.49
CA ARG A 93 9.89 1.40 24.03
C ARG A 93 10.20 2.11 22.71
N GLN A 94 11.29 2.86 22.64
CA GLN A 94 11.69 3.61 21.44
C GLN A 94 11.84 2.70 20.22
N ARG A 95 12.46 1.53 20.39
CA ARG A 95 12.65 0.55 19.31
C ARG A 95 11.33 0.05 18.72
N TYR A 96 10.30 -0.09 19.55
CA TYR A 96 9.00 -0.63 19.15
C TYR A 96 7.93 0.46 18.95
N LEU A 97 8.31 1.73 18.76
CA LEU A 97 7.37 2.78 18.34
C LEU A 97 7.05 2.73 16.83
N SER A 98 7.94 2.13 16.05
CA SER A 98 7.82 2.10 14.59
C SER A 98 8.33 0.80 14.00
N LEU A 99 7.77 0.43 12.84
CA LEU A 99 8.22 -0.66 12.00
C LEU A 99 8.93 -0.07 10.79
N GLU A 100 10.15 -0.54 10.53
CA GLU A 100 10.88 -0.28 9.28
C GLU A 100 10.51 -1.33 8.23
N ASP A 101 10.82 -1.08 6.95
CA ASP A 101 10.62 -2.02 5.83
C ASP A 101 9.20 -2.58 5.70
N VAL A 102 8.20 -1.71 5.83
CA VAL A 102 6.79 -2.03 5.62
C VAL A 102 6.19 -1.21 4.48
N PRO A 103 5.16 -1.72 3.77
CA PRO A 103 4.50 -0.97 2.72
C PRO A 103 3.90 0.34 3.25
N VAL A 104 4.23 1.45 2.59
CA VAL A 104 3.61 2.75 2.84
C VAL A 104 2.46 2.91 1.86
N VAL A 105 1.27 3.18 2.39
CA VAL A 105 0.04 3.24 1.60
C VAL A 105 -0.50 4.65 1.49
N THR A 106 -1.18 4.91 0.39
CA THR A 106 -2.00 6.11 0.18
C THR A 106 -3.28 5.71 -0.54
N ASP A 107 -4.23 6.62 -0.64
CA ASP A 107 -5.55 6.36 -1.20
C ASP A 107 -5.94 7.42 -2.24
N LEU A 108 -6.87 7.05 -3.12
CA LEU A 108 -7.45 7.95 -4.12
C LEU A 108 -8.83 8.51 -3.69
N MET A 109 -9.30 8.17 -2.49
CA MET A 109 -10.60 8.60 -1.98
C MET A 109 -10.55 10.01 -1.38
N ASN A 110 -9.41 10.38 -0.80
CA ASN A 110 -9.21 11.63 -0.09
C ASN A 110 -8.73 12.79 -0.98
N GLY A 111 -8.49 12.55 -2.28
CA GLY A 111 -8.14 13.59 -3.23
C GLY A 111 -7.22 13.13 -4.36
N PRO A 112 -6.84 14.05 -5.26
CA PRO A 112 -5.93 13.75 -6.35
C PRO A 112 -4.51 13.47 -5.83
N VAL A 113 -3.87 12.45 -6.40
CA VAL A 113 -2.46 12.09 -6.12
C VAL A 113 -1.59 12.51 -7.31
N GLY A 114 -0.49 13.22 -7.04
CA GLY A 114 0.47 13.66 -8.04
C GLY A 114 1.86 13.04 -7.81
N TYR A 115 2.46 12.53 -8.89
CA TYR A 115 3.84 12.05 -8.89
C TYR A 115 4.78 13.11 -9.46
N ILE A 116 5.89 13.35 -8.76
CA ILE A 116 6.92 14.32 -9.17
C ILE A 116 8.25 13.58 -9.31
N GLY A 117 8.88 13.67 -10.48
CA GLY A 117 10.16 13.02 -10.73
C GLY A 117 10.45 12.86 -12.22
N GLN A 118 11.47 12.03 -12.52
CA GLN A 118 11.79 11.68 -13.89
C GLN A 118 10.62 10.94 -14.55
N ARG A 119 10.30 11.29 -15.80
CA ARG A 119 9.10 10.78 -16.48
C ARG A 119 9.05 9.25 -16.55
N SER A 120 10.19 8.58 -16.74
CA SER A 120 10.28 7.11 -16.72
C SER A 120 9.81 6.53 -15.39
N LEU A 121 10.36 7.02 -14.27
CA LEU A 121 10.00 6.56 -12.93
C LEU A 121 8.54 6.87 -12.60
N VAL A 122 8.03 8.03 -13.01
CA VAL A 122 6.61 8.38 -12.82
C VAL A 122 5.70 7.38 -13.56
N LEU A 123 6.04 7.04 -14.80
CA LEU A 123 5.25 6.07 -15.57
C LEU A 123 5.28 4.68 -14.93
N GLU A 124 6.45 4.22 -14.46
CA GLU A 124 6.58 2.96 -13.73
C GLU A 124 5.69 2.94 -12.47
N GLN A 125 5.70 4.02 -11.68
CA GLN A 125 4.86 4.11 -10.48
C GLN A 125 3.36 4.13 -10.80
N LEU A 126 2.96 4.82 -11.87
CA LEU A 126 1.56 4.80 -12.30
C LEU A 126 1.14 3.41 -12.79
N GLN A 127 2.01 2.70 -13.51
CA GLN A 127 1.74 1.31 -13.91
C GLN A 127 1.63 0.37 -12.71
N LEU A 128 2.45 0.57 -11.67
CA LEU A 128 2.36 -0.16 -10.40
C LEU A 128 1.04 0.14 -9.67
N LEU A 129 0.59 1.39 -9.65
CA LEU A 129 -0.71 1.78 -9.10
C LEU A 129 -1.84 1.04 -9.85
N VAL A 130 -1.83 1.06 -11.18
CA VAL A 130 -2.83 0.37 -12.01
C VAL A 130 -2.80 -1.13 -11.72
N ALA A 131 -1.63 -1.77 -11.68
CA ALA A 131 -1.52 -3.21 -11.43
C ALA A 131 -2.07 -3.60 -10.04
N GLN A 132 -1.73 -2.84 -9.00
CA GLN A 132 -2.22 -3.05 -7.64
C GLN A 132 -3.74 -2.90 -7.57
N THR A 133 -4.26 -1.79 -8.05
CA THR A 133 -5.69 -1.47 -7.94
C THR A 133 -6.53 -2.38 -8.83
N ALA A 134 -6.07 -2.74 -10.03
CA ALA A 134 -6.75 -3.65 -10.94
C ALA A 134 -6.86 -5.08 -10.40
N LEU A 135 -5.86 -5.57 -9.64
CA LEU A 135 -5.90 -6.92 -9.06
C LEU A 135 -6.98 -7.01 -7.97
N PHE A 136 -7.02 -6.02 -7.08
CA PHE A 136 -7.84 -6.08 -5.86
C PHE A 136 -9.26 -5.54 -6.02
N HIS A 137 -9.54 -4.75 -7.06
CA HIS A 137 -10.87 -4.17 -7.29
C HIS A 137 -11.49 -4.73 -8.55
N SER A 138 -12.78 -5.07 -8.46
CA SER A 138 -13.56 -5.49 -9.62
C SER A 138 -13.60 -4.39 -10.69
N TYR A 139 -13.56 -4.79 -11.96
CA TYR A 139 -13.81 -3.88 -13.09
C TYR A 139 -15.26 -3.38 -13.14
N TYR A 140 -16.13 -3.85 -12.23
CA TYR A 140 -17.45 -3.24 -11.95
C TYR A 140 -17.37 -2.02 -11.03
N ASP A 141 -16.37 -1.95 -10.16
CA ASP A 141 -16.23 -0.92 -9.15
C ASP A 141 -15.17 0.13 -9.54
N LEU A 142 -14.23 -0.24 -10.42
CA LEU A 142 -13.13 0.61 -10.85
C LEU A 142 -12.94 0.56 -12.38
N GLN A 143 -12.82 1.73 -13.00
CA GLN A 143 -12.47 1.92 -14.40
C GLN A 143 -11.27 2.87 -14.53
N PHE A 144 -10.41 2.61 -15.52
CA PHE A 144 -9.28 3.48 -15.83
C PHE A 144 -9.55 4.28 -17.10
N ILE A 145 -9.41 5.60 -16.99
CA ILE A 145 -9.27 6.51 -18.13
C ILE A 145 -7.83 7.05 -18.07
N THR A 146 -7.03 6.68 -19.06
CA THR A 146 -5.60 6.99 -19.14
C THR A 146 -5.39 8.03 -20.22
N ILE A 147 -4.85 9.18 -19.84
CA ILE A 147 -4.58 10.32 -20.74
C ILE A 147 -3.07 10.51 -20.81
N PHE A 148 -2.49 10.41 -22.00
CA PHE A 148 -1.04 10.44 -22.21
C PHE A 148 -0.71 10.90 -23.63
N PRO A 149 0.49 11.44 -23.88
CA PRO A 149 0.92 11.84 -25.22
C PRO A 149 1.17 10.61 -26.10
N GLU A 150 0.96 10.74 -27.42
CA GLU A 150 0.98 9.60 -28.37
C GLU A 150 2.30 8.81 -28.34
N GLU A 151 3.42 9.47 -28.07
CA GLU A 151 4.75 8.85 -27.98
C GLU A 151 4.87 7.85 -26.81
N GLU A 152 3.98 7.93 -25.82
CA GLU A 152 3.95 7.01 -24.68
C GLU A 152 3.02 5.82 -24.88
N LYS A 153 2.34 5.72 -26.02
CA LYS A 153 1.35 4.66 -26.29
C LYS A 153 1.88 3.25 -26.04
N GLU A 154 3.07 2.93 -26.53
CA GLU A 154 3.67 1.61 -26.34
C GLU A 154 3.85 1.25 -24.86
N LYS A 155 4.05 2.25 -23.98
CA LYS A 155 4.18 2.06 -22.53
C LYS A 155 2.85 1.74 -21.85
N TRP A 156 1.72 2.05 -22.50
CA TRP A 156 0.37 1.86 -21.97
C TRP A 156 -0.40 0.74 -22.67
N ASP A 157 0.10 0.21 -23.79
CA ASP A 157 -0.57 -0.79 -24.61
C ASP A 157 -1.00 -2.04 -23.84
N TRP A 158 -0.26 -2.43 -22.79
CA TRP A 158 -0.61 -3.59 -21.96
C TRP A 158 -1.96 -3.45 -21.26
N MET A 159 -2.39 -2.23 -20.92
CA MET A 159 -3.68 -1.98 -20.25
C MET A 159 -4.88 -2.34 -21.13
N ARG A 160 -4.70 -2.51 -22.45
CA ARG A 160 -5.77 -2.98 -23.35
C ARG A 160 -6.30 -4.35 -22.97
N TRP A 161 -5.51 -5.14 -22.26
CA TRP A 161 -5.90 -6.48 -21.81
C TRP A 161 -6.67 -6.45 -20.50
N LEU A 162 -6.63 -5.33 -19.76
CA LEU A 162 -7.42 -5.16 -18.55
C LEU A 162 -8.89 -4.88 -18.89
N PRO A 163 -9.84 -5.52 -18.21
CA PRO A 163 -11.26 -5.18 -18.35
C PRO A 163 -11.57 -3.78 -17.79
N HIS A 164 -10.80 -3.30 -16.81
CA HIS A 164 -10.91 -1.96 -16.22
C HIS A 164 -10.69 -0.81 -17.20
N GLY A 165 -9.94 -1.04 -18.28
CA GLY A 165 -9.70 -0.03 -19.33
C GLY A 165 -10.88 0.14 -20.29
N SER A 166 -12.02 -0.49 -20.05
CA SER A 166 -13.24 -0.35 -20.86
C SER A 166 -14.24 0.56 -20.16
N VAL A 167 -14.54 1.71 -20.76
CA VAL A 167 -15.58 2.62 -20.29
C VAL A 167 -16.92 2.06 -20.74
N ARG A 168 -17.66 1.50 -19.79
CA ARG A 168 -18.85 0.68 -20.04
C ARG A 168 -20.01 1.45 -20.64
N ASP A 169 -20.23 2.68 -20.19
CA ASP A 169 -21.39 3.48 -20.63
C ASP A 169 -21.36 3.82 -22.12
N ILE A 170 -20.15 3.95 -22.67
CA ILE A 170 -19.89 4.33 -24.07
C ILE A 170 -19.23 3.20 -24.88
N ASN A 171 -18.98 2.06 -24.26
CA ASN A 171 -18.35 0.86 -24.86
C ASN A 171 -17.06 1.17 -25.66
N VAL A 172 -16.23 2.08 -25.15
CA VAL A 172 -14.92 2.43 -25.72
C VAL A 172 -13.80 2.17 -24.72
N ARG A 173 -12.57 2.07 -25.23
CA ARG A 173 -11.39 1.97 -24.38
C ARG A 173 -11.02 3.33 -23.82
N GLY A 174 -10.75 3.41 -22.52
CA GLY A 174 -10.36 4.62 -21.82
C GLY A 174 -8.91 5.05 -22.10
N PHE A 175 -8.45 5.06 -23.35
CA PHE A 175 -7.14 5.61 -23.73
C PHE A 175 -7.34 6.88 -24.53
N VAL A 176 -6.80 7.99 -24.04
CA VAL A 176 -6.87 9.30 -24.70
C VAL A 176 -5.45 9.76 -25.00
N TYR A 177 -5.08 9.73 -26.29
CA TYR A 177 -3.72 10.08 -26.74
C TYR A 177 -3.66 10.85 -28.06
N HIS A 178 -4.81 11.13 -28.68
CA HIS A 178 -4.96 11.98 -29.86
C HIS A 178 -6.41 12.55 -29.91
N ASP A 179 -6.65 13.59 -30.71
CA ASP A 179 -7.94 14.31 -30.74
C ASP A 179 -9.15 13.39 -30.94
N ARG A 180 -9.07 12.43 -31.86
CA ARG A 180 -10.17 11.49 -32.09
C ARG A 180 -10.50 10.62 -30.87
N SER A 181 -9.49 10.13 -30.15
CA SER A 181 -9.72 9.37 -28.90
C SER A 181 -10.26 10.24 -27.77
N ARG A 182 -9.85 11.51 -27.70
CA ARG A 182 -10.40 12.48 -26.74
C ARG A 182 -11.90 12.64 -26.96
N ASP A 183 -12.28 12.89 -28.21
CA ASP A 183 -13.66 13.16 -28.58
C ASP A 183 -14.57 11.93 -28.42
N GLN A 184 -14.01 10.72 -28.38
CA GLN A 184 -14.75 9.47 -28.15
C GLN A 184 -14.94 9.14 -26.67
N VAL A 185 -14.00 9.53 -25.80
CA VAL A 185 -13.98 9.11 -24.39
C VAL A 185 -14.48 10.22 -23.45
N LEU A 186 -14.29 11.49 -23.82
CA LEU A 186 -14.57 12.64 -22.94
C LEU A 186 -15.76 13.51 -23.38
N ASN A 187 -16.42 13.22 -24.50
CA ASN A 187 -17.67 13.86 -24.93
C ASN A 187 -18.87 12.99 -24.56
#